data_AF-T1CDV2-F1
#
_entry.id   AF-T1CDV2-F1
#
_cell.length_a   1.000
_cell.length_b   1.000
_cell.length_c   1.000
_cell.angle_alpha   90.00
_cell.angle_beta   90.00
_cell.angle_gamma   90.00
#
_symmetry.space_group_name_H-M   'P 1'
#
loop_
_entity.id
_entity.type
_entity.pdbx_description
1 polymer ?
#
loop_
_entity_poly.entity_id
_entity_poly.type
_entity_poly.pdbx_seq_one_letter_code
_entity_poly.pdbx_strand_id
1 'polypeptide(L)'
;MREKELDQKIPDELIESLKDLISDHLIYSAGKDDLNAKVHDWFVSLSLVARDKIVAELMSTMRSYYDQDVKRVYYFSLEFLMGRALSNTLDN
;
A
#
# COMPACT_ATOMS: atom_id res chain seq x y z
N MET A 1 20.84 19.23 15.69
CA MET A 1 21.73 18.34 14.89
C MET A 1 21.00 17.08 14.38
N ARG A 2 19.68 17.12 14.11
CA ARG A 2 18.88 15.93 13.80
C ARG A 2 18.05 16.10 12.51
N GLU A 3 18.56 16.88 11.56
CA GLU A 3 17.88 17.22 10.30
C GLU A 3 18.69 16.83 9.05
N LYS A 4 19.85 16.18 9.21
CA LYS A 4 20.79 15.92 8.09
C LYS A 4 20.87 14.47 7.58
N GLU A 5 19.97 13.58 8.01
CA GLU A 5 19.93 12.20 7.47
C GLU A 5 18.76 11.94 6.51
N LEU A 6 17.88 12.92 6.27
CA LEU A 6 16.74 12.81 5.36
C LEU A 6 17.08 13.23 3.92
N ASP A 7 18.30 12.96 3.47
CA ASP A 7 18.74 13.22 2.10
C ASP A 7 19.41 11.97 1.50
N GLN A 8 19.00 10.80 2.00
CA GLN A 8 19.22 9.54 1.30
C GLN A 8 18.31 9.55 0.07
N LYS A 9 18.85 10.13 -1.00
CA LYS A 9 18.23 10.33 -2.31
C LYS A 9 17.42 9.10 -2.69
N ILE A 10 16.09 9.23 -2.64
CA ILE A 10 15.19 8.19 -3.13
C ILE A 10 15.62 7.94 -4.58
N PRO A 11 15.93 6.70 -4.97
CA PRO A 11 16.41 6.43 -6.32
C PRO A 11 15.36 6.90 -7.32
N ASP A 12 15.77 7.72 -8.29
CA ASP A 12 14.85 8.31 -9.28
C ASP A 12 14.06 7.22 -10.04
N GLU A 13 14.68 6.06 -10.24
CA GLU A 13 14.05 4.85 -10.81
C GLU A 13 12.86 4.36 -9.98
N LEU A 14 12.94 4.41 -8.64
CA LEU A 14 11.82 4.01 -7.77
C LEU A 14 10.65 4.98 -7.90
N ILE A 15 10.94 6.28 -8.00
CA ILE A 15 9.91 7.31 -8.16
C ILE A 15 9.16 7.10 -9.46
N GLU A 16 9.87 6.87 -10.57
CA GLU A 16 9.24 6.60 -11.85
C GLU A 16 8.44 5.30 -11.83
N SER A 17 8.99 4.21 -11.28
CA SER A 17 8.24 2.95 -11.17
C SER A 17 6.94 3.09 -10.36
N LEU A 18 6.95 3.93 -9.32
CA LEU A 18 5.76 4.17 -8.51
C LEU A 18 4.71 4.99 -9.28
N LYS A 19 5.14 5.99 -10.05
CA LYS A 19 4.24 6.77 -10.91
C LYS A 19 3.58 5.89 -11.97
N ASP A 20 4.36 4.98 -12.57
CA ASP A 20 3.85 4.03 -13.56
C ASP A 20 2.77 3.13 -12.93
N LEU A 21 3.04 2.55 -11.77
CA LEU A 21 2.06 1.71 -11.05
C LEU A 21 0.77 2.46 -10.71
N ILE A 22 0.87 3.72 -10.25
CA ILE A 22 -0.31 4.53 -9.94
C ILE A 22 -1.10 4.85 -11.22
N SER A 23 -0.40 5.16 -12.31
CA SER A 23 -1.00 5.44 -13.62
C SER A 23 -1.70 4.21 -14.19
N ASP A 24 -1.09 3.03 -14.04
CA ASP A 24 -1.69 1.75 -14.41
C ASP A 24 -3.01 1.53 -13.68
N HIS A 25 -3.06 1.75 -12.35
CA HIS A 25 -4.32 1.62 -11.62
C HIS A 25 -5.34 2.69 -12.02
N LEU A 26 -4.92 3.90 -12.37
CA LEU A 26 -5.82 4.93 -12.87
C LEU A 26 -6.48 4.50 -14.19
N ILE A 27 -5.71 3.94 -15.11
CA ILE A 27 -6.20 3.51 -16.42
C ILE A 27 -6.99 2.20 -16.31
N TYR A 28 -6.38 1.16 -15.73
CA TYR A 28 -6.93 -0.19 -15.76
C TYR A 28 -7.95 -0.48 -14.66
N SER A 29 -7.83 0.18 -13.49
CA SER A 29 -8.78 -0.01 -12.39
C SER A 29 -9.85 1.07 -12.35
N ALA A 30 -9.46 2.35 -12.49
CA ALA A 30 -10.42 3.46 -12.45
C ALA A 30 -11.03 3.80 -13.83
N GLY A 31 -10.47 3.28 -14.93
CA GLY A 31 -10.97 3.51 -16.29
C GLY A 31 -10.84 4.96 -16.75
N LYS A 32 -9.87 5.70 -16.20
CA LYS A 32 -9.69 7.14 -16.44
C LYS A 32 -8.29 7.44 -16.94
N ASP A 33 -8.24 8.49 -17.75
CA ASP A 33 -6.98 9.08 -18.20
C ASP A 33 -6.61 10.27 -17.28
N ASP A 34 -5.33 10.62 -17.24
CA ASP A 34 -4.77 11.71 -16.42
C ASP A 34 -5.56 13.02 -16.61
N LEU A 35 -5.90 13.33 -17.87
CA LEU A 35 -6.62 14.56 -18.23
C LEU A 35 -8.02 14.67 -17.62
N ASN A 36 -8.67 13.55 -17.30
CA ASN A 36 -10.04 13.51 -16.75
C ASN A 36 -10.09 13.03 -15.30
N ALA A 37 -8.95 12.73 -14.70
CA ALA A 37 -8.86 12.18 -13.36
C ALA A 37 -9.14 13.24 -12.30
N LYS A 38 -10.04 12.92 -11.36
CA LYS A 38 -10.30 13.74 -10.18
C LYS A 38 -9.38 13.33 -9.04
N VAL A 39 -9.24 14.20 -8.04
CA VAL A 39 -8.46 13.93 -6.82
C VAL A 39 -8.83 12.60 -6.15
N HIS A 40 -10.12 12.26 -6.14
CA HIS A 40 -10.60 10.98 -5.62
C HIS A 40 -10.06 9.78 -6.42
N ASP A 41 -9.96 9.90 -7.74
CA ASP A 41 -9.48 8.80 -8.59
C ASP A 41 -8.01 8.53 -8.32
N TRP A 42 -7.20 9.59 -8.18
CA TRP A 42 -5.81 9.47 -7.74
C TRP A 42 -5.66 8.85 -6.35
N PHE A 43 -6.51 9.23 -5.41
CA PHE A 43 -6.52 8.64 -4.07
C PHE A 43 -6.82 7.13 -4.12
N VAL A 44 -7.81 6.72 -4.92
CA VAL A 44 -8.16 5.31 -5.09
C VAL A 44 -7.03 4.55 -5.77
N SER A 45 -6.44 5.09 -6.85
CA SER A 45 -5.32 4.45 -7.55
C SER A 45 -4.12 4.24 -6.62
N LEU A 46 -3.74 5.26 -5.83
CA LEU A 46 -2.68 5.13 -4.83
C LEU A 46 -3.03 4.07 -3.76
N SER A 47 -4.28 4.04 -3.32
CA SER A 47 -4.73 3.05 -2.34
C SER A 47 -4.66 1.62 -2.86
N LEU A 48 -4.92 1.42 -4.16
CA LEU A 48 -4.78 0.12 -4.81
C LEU A 48 -3.32 -0.32 -4.92
N VAL A 49 -2.42 0.60 -5.31
CA VAL A 49 -0.96 0.33 -5.31
C VAL A 49 -0.47 -0.09 -3.92
N ALA A 50 -0.88 0.64 -2.87
CA ALA A 50 -0.52 0.31 -1.50
C ALA A 50 -1.07 -1.05 -1.08
N ARG A 51 -2.34 -1.34 -1.44
CA ARG A 51 -2.98 -2.64 -1.17
C ARG A 51 -2.23 -3.80 -1.82
N ASP A 52 -1.75 -3.64 -3.05
CA ASP A 52 -1.09 -4.72 -3.76
C ASP A 52 0.21 -5.16 -3.06
N LYS A 53 0.96 -4.21 -2.49
CA LYS A 53 2.11 -4.53 -1.64
C LYS A 53 1.70 -5.31 -0.38
N ILE A 54 0.71 -4.82 0.37
CA ILE A 54 0.23 -5.51 1.58
C ILE A 54 -0.25 -6.92 1.25
N VAL A 55 -1.00 -7.08 0.16
CA VAL A 55 -1.55 -8.38 -0.23
C VAL A 55 -0.43 -9.36 -0.58
N ALA A 56 0.60 -8.92 -1.31
CA ALA A 56 1.75 -9.77 -1.63
C ALA A 56 2.43 -10.29 -0.36
N GLU A 57 2.67 -9.41 0.61
CA GLU A 57 3.26 -9.78 1.90
C GLU A 57 2.33 -10.67 2.73
N LEU A 58 1.05 -10.34 2.80
CA LEU A 58 0.04 -11.13 3.51
C LEU A 58 -0.02 -12.57 2.98
N MET A 59 0.06 -12.76 1.66
CA MET A 59 0.11 -14.10 1.05
C MET A 59 1.34 -14.88 1.50
N SER A 60 2.50 -14.22 1.61
CA SER A 60 3.73 -14.85 2.10
C SER A 60 3.58 -15.27 3.57
N THR A 61 3.05 -14.38 4.41
CA THR A 61 2.83 -14.62 5.84
C THR A 61 1.84 -15.75 6.08
N MET A 62 0.72 -15.76 5.35
CA MET A 62 -0.27 -16.82 5.45
C MET A 62 0.33 -18.18 5.09
N ARG A 63 1.13 -18.25 4.01
CA ARG A 63 1.81 -19.49 3.61
C ARG A 63 2.74 -19.99 4.71
N SER A 64 3.56 -19.11 5.29
CA SER A 64 4.44 -19.48 6.40
C SER A 64 3.66 -20.01 7.62
N TYR A 65 2.50 -19.42 7.94
CA TYR A 65 1.65 -19.92 9.02
C TYR A 65 1.03 -21.30 8.75
N TYR A 66 0.79 -21.65 7.48
CA TYR A 66 0.34 -22.99 7.11
C TYR A 66 1.49 -24.00 7.18
N ASP A 67 2.65 -23.68 6.62
CA ASP A 67 3.80 -24.60 6.55
C ASP A 67 4.38 -24.94 7.93
N GLN A 68 4.35 -23.99 8.86
CA GLN A 68 4.93 -24.15 10.20
C GLN A 68 3.93 -24.68 11.25
N ASP A 69 2.65 -24.83 10.89
CA ASP A 69 1.52 -25.19 11.76
C ASP A 69 1.60 -24.61 13.19
N VAL A 70 1.84 -23.30 13.26
CA VAL A 70 2.02 -22.60 14.53
C VAL A 70 0.69 -22.43 15.27
N LYS A 71 0.76 -22.33 16.61
CA LYS A 71 -0.40 -22.01 17.46
C LYS A 71 -0.98 -20.64 17.05
N ARG A 72 -2.28 -20.60 16.74
CA ARG A 72 -3.00 -19.41 16.28
C ARG A 72 -3.71 -18.71 17.44
N VAL A 73 -3.54 -17.39 17.54
CA VAL A 73 -4.25 -16.55 18.54
C VAL A 73 -5.40 -15.85 17.83
N TYR A 74 -6.62 -16.10 18.30
CA TYR A 74 -7.83 -15.47 17.78
C TYR A 74 -8.27 -14.37 18.73
N TYR A 75 -8.21 -13.13 18.27
CA TYR A 75 -8.68 -11.99 19.05
C TYR A 75 -10.17 -11.77 18.78
N PHE A 76 -11.00 -11.89 19.82
CA PHE A 76 -12.44 -11.69 19.73
C PHE A 76 -12.81 -10.37 20.43
N SER A 77 -13.26 -9.40 19.64
CA SER A 77 -13.78 -8.11 20.12
C SER A 77 -15.12 -7.85 19.48
N LEU A 78 -15.99 -7.16 20.22
CA LEU A 78 -17.28 -6.70 19.70
C LEU A 78 -17.11 -5.55 18.69
N GLU A 79 -16.05 -4.77 18.83
CA GLU A 79 -15.81 -3.59 17.98
C GLU A 79 -14.32 -3.46 17.62
N PHE A 80 -14.06 -3.00 16.40
CA PHE A 80 -12.73 -2.69 15.88
C PHE A 80 -12.76 -1.35 15.14
N LEU A 81 -12.10 -0.33 15.69
CA LEU A 81 -12.06 1.01 15.11
C LEU A 81 -10.69 1.29 14.49
N MET A 82 -10.51 0.87 13.23
CA MET A 82 -9.21 0.93 12.54
C MET A 82 -8.82 2.34 12.04
N GLY A 83 -9.80 3.24 11.84
CA GLY A 83 -9.55 4.58 11.29
C GLY A 83 -9.17 4.56 9.80
N ARG A 84 -8.25 5.46 9.39
CA ARG A 84 -7.79 5.58 8.00
C ARG A 84 -6.56 4.68 7.76
N ALA A 85 -6.73 3.66 6.91
CA ALA A 85 -5.69 2.66 6.69
C ALA A 85 -4.53 3.15 5.80
N LEU A 86 -4.80 4.00 4.79
CA LEU A 86 -3.79 4.35 3.78
C LEU A 86 -2.53 5.00 4.39
N SER A 87 -2.71 6.02 5.24
CA SER A 87 -1.57 6.68 5.90
C SER A 87 -0.78 5.71 6.76
N ASN A 88 -1.48 4.88 7.54
CA ASN A 88 -0.84 3.87 8.38
C ASN A 88 -0.05 2.84 7.56
N THR A 89 -0.51 2.50 6.35
CA THR A 89 0.22 1.60 5.45
C THR A 89 1.47 2.25 4.88
N LEU A 90 1.41 3.53 4.51
CA LEU A 90 2.55 4.22 3.91
C LEU A 90 3.65 4.53 4.92
N ASP A 91 3.31 4.65 6.20
CA ASP A 91 4.24 4.92 7.30
C ASP A 91 4.98 3.67 7.82
N ASN A 92 4.40 2.47 7.64
CA ASN A 92 4.93 1.19 8.12
C ASN A 92 5.90 0.56 7.13
#